data_AF-A0A6B3FXH4-F1
#
_entry.id   AF-A0A6B3FXH4-F1
#
_cell.length_a   1.000
_cell.length_b   1.000
_cell.length_c   1.000
_cell.angle_alpha   90.00
_cell.angle_beta   90.00
_cell.angle_gamma   90.00
#
_symmetry.space_group_name_H-M   'P 1'
#
loop_
_entity.id
_entity.type
_entity.pdbx_description
1 polymer ?
#
loop_
_entity_poly.entity_id
_entity_poly.type
_entity_poly.pdbx_seq_one_letter_code
_entity_poly.pdbx_strand_id
1 'polypeptide(L)'
;VDRYLAVWILVAMAAGLGLGRLVPGLGDALAKVTVTGVSLPIALGLLVMMYPVLAKIRYDRLGTVTGDRRLLLPSLVLNWVLGPALMFALAWIFLPDLPEFR
;
A
#
# COMPACT_ATOMS: atom_id res chain seq x y z
N VAL A 1 -12.81 -16.66 -10.53
CA VAL A 1 -12.63 -15.98 -9.21
C VAL A 1 -12.49 -14.48 -9.38
N ASP A 2 -11.76 -13.98 -10.39
CA ASP A 2 -11.57 -12.54 -10.63
C ASP A 2 -12.85 -11.71 -10.83
N ARG A 3 -13.94 -12.33 -11.34
CA ARG A 3 -15.23 -11.65 -11.57
C ARG A 3 -15.81 -10.97 -10.32
N TYR A 4 -15.57 -11.52 -9.13
CA TYR A 4 -16.10 -10.99 -7.88
C TYR A 4 -15.03 -10.37 -6.99
N LEU A 5 -13.80 -10.15 -7.51
CA LEU A 5 -12.67 -9.66 -6.72
C LEU A 5 -13.01 -8.35 -6.00
N ALA A 6 -13.62 -7.38 -6.69
CA ALA A 6 -14.01 -6.11 -6.10
C ALA A 6 -15.02 -6.28 -4.94
N VAL A 7 -15.99 -7.19 -5.10
CA VAL A 7 -16.99 -7.50 -4.08
C VAL A 7 -16.32 -8.13 -2.86
N TRP A 8 -15.42 -9.09 -3.08
CA TRP A 8 -14.67 -9.73 -2.00
C TRP A 8 -13.76 -8.75 -1.25
N ILE A 9 -13.11 -7.81 -1.96
CA ILE A 9 -12.32 -6.74 -1.34
C ILE A 9 -13.20 -5.87 -0.44
N LEU A 10 -14.35 -5.41 -0.93
CA LEU A 10 -15.28 -4.58 -0.16
C LEU A 10 -15.81 -5.31 1.08
N VAL A 11 -16.20 -6.58 0.95
CA VAL A 11 -16.67 -7.41 2.07
C VAL A 11 -15.56 -7.59 3.09
N ALA A 12 -14.33 -7.89 2.67
CA ALA A 12 -13.18 -8.03 3.56
C ALA A 12 -12.84 -6.73 4.29
N MET A 13 -12.90 -5.58 3.60
CA MET A 13 -12.72 -4.26 4.22
C MET A 13 -13.80 -3.97 5.25
N ALA A 14 -15.08 -4.19 4.91
CA ALA A 14 -16.19 -3.94 5.81
C ALA A 14 -16.11 -4.84 7.06
N ALA A 15 -15.81 -6.13 6.87
CA ALA A 15 -15.61 -7.07 7.97
C ALA A 15 -14.40 -6.67 8.85
N GLY A 16 -13.29 -6.29 8.24
CA GLY A 16 -12.07 -5.86 8.94
C GLY A 16 -12.27 -4.59 9.76
N LEU A 17 -12.90 -3.56 9.18
CA LEU A 17 -13.26 -2.34 9.91
C LEU A 17 -14.29 -2.62 11.01
N GLY A 18 -15.28 -3.47 10.73
CA GLY A 18 -16.30 -3.86 11.70
C GLY A 18 -15.68 -4.55 12.91
N LEU A 19 -14.84 -5.58 12.68
CA LEU A 19 -14.12 -6.26 13.74
C LEU A 19 -13.18 -5.32 14.51
N GLY A 20 -12.44 -4.46 13.80
CA GLY A 20 -11.53 -3.50 14.43
C GLY A 20 -12.22 -2.47 15.31
N ARG A 21 -13.50 -2.14 15.05
CA ARG A 21 -14.29 -1.22 15.88
C ARG A 21 -15.12 -1.89 16.98
N LEU A 22 -15.62 -3.09 16.73
CA LEU A 22 -16.52 -3.80 17.65
C LEU A 22 -15.77 -4.60 18.73
N VAL A 23 -14.52 -4.99 18.48
CA VAL A 23 -13.69 -5.74 19.43
C VAL A 23 -12.70 -4.79 20.11
N PRO A 24 -12.98 -4.32 21.34
CA PRO A 24 -12.03 -3.51 22.10
C PRO A 24 -10.77 -4.34 22.42
N GLY A 25 -9.59 -3.74 22.27
CA GLY A 25 -8.30 -4.40 22.51
C GLY A 25 -7.73 -5.20 21.34
N LEU A 26 -8.40 -5.25 20.18
CA LEU A 26 -7.85 -5.87 18.97
C LEU A 26 -6.64 -5.07 18.44
N GLY A 27 -6.72 -3.74 18.53
CA GLY A 27 -5.58 -2.85 18.29
C GLY A 27 -4.42 -3.09 19.26
N ASP A 28 -4.70 -3.25 20.56
CA ASP A 28 -3.67 -3.52 21.57
C ASP A 28 -3.04 -4.90 21.41
N ALA A 29 -3.83 -5.91 21.03
CA ALA A 29 -3.32 -7.24 20.69
C ALA A 29 -2.41 -7.18 19.47
N LEU A 30 -2.78 -6.45 18.42
CA LEU A 30 -1.93 -6.21 17.25
C LEU A 30 -0.68 -5.40 17.59
N ALA A 31 -0.80 -4.43 18.51
CA ALA A 31 0.32 -3.65 19.03
C ALA A 31 1.29 -4.50 19.86
N LYS A 32 0.82 -5.51 20.59
CA LYS A 32 1.70 -6.49 21.26
C LYS A 32 2.49 -7.35 20.27
N VAL A 33 1.97 -7.52 19.06
CA VAL A 33 2.68 -8.16 17.93
C VAL A 33 3.33 -7.11 17.01
N THR A 34 3.77 -5.97 17.57
CA THR A 34 4.68 -5.06 16.88
C THR A 34 6.12 -5.31 17.30
N VAL A 35 7.02 -5.30 16.34
CA VAL A 35 8.47 -5.35 16.57
C VAL A 35 9.01 -4.07 15.94
N THR A 36 9.59 -3.20 16.76
CA THR A 36 10.19 -1.92 16.32
C THR A 36 9.21 -1.03 15.54
N GLY A 37 7.97 -0.88 16.03
CA GLY A 37 6.96 0.01 15.44
C GLY A 37 6.25 -0.53 14.18
N VAL A 38 6.62 -1.73 13.71
CA VAL A 38 5.94 -2.41 12.58
C VAL A 38 5.18 -3.62 13.09
N SER A 39 3.91 -3.76 12.71
CA SER A 39 3.09 -4.90 13.09
C SER A 39 3.42 -6.13 12.22
N LEU A 40 3.78 -7.23 12.88
CA LEU A 40 4.16 -8.48 12.23
C LEU A 40 3.09 -9.02 11.28
N PRO A 41 1.77 -8.98 11.62
CA PRO A 41 0.72 -9.42 10.72
C PRO A 41 0.64 -8.59 9.42
N ILE A 42 0.80 -7.26 9.52
CA ILE A 42 0.79 -6.39 8.34
C ILE A 42 2.04 -6.64 7.51
N ALA A 43 3.21 -6.75 8.14
CA ALA A 43 4.46 -7.05 7.44
C ALA A 43 4.38 -8.37 6.66
N LEU A 44 3.84 -9.43 7.28
CA LEU A 44 3.58 -10.72 6.62
C LEU A 44 2.59 -10.57 5.46
N GLY A 45 1.49 -9.84 5.66
CA GLY A 45 0.50 -9.57 4.61
C GLY A 45 1.13 -8.86 3.41
N LEU A 46 1.94 -7.83 3.64
CA LEU A 46 2.68 -7.11 2.59
C LEU A 46 3.68 -8.02 1.87
N LEU A 47 4.43 -8.85 2.61
CA LEU A 47 5.39 -9.78 2.03
C LEU A 47 4.72 -10.82 1.12
N VAL A 48 3.59 -11.39 1.57
CA VAL A 48 2.79 -12.33 0.79
C VAL A 48 2.22 -11.68 -0.48
N MET A 49 1.86 -10.39 -0.43
CA MET A 49 1.38 -9.64 -1.61
C MET A 49 2.50 -9.32 -2.60
N MET A 50 3.70 -9.00 -2.12
CA MET A 50 4.83 -8.60 -2.95
C MET A 50 5.50 -9.81 -3.66
N TYR A 51 5.63 -10.94 -2.95
CA TYR A 51 6.25 -12.16 -3.46
C TYR A 51 5.74 -12.61 -4.84
N PRO A 52 4.42 -12.74 -5.10
CA PRO A 52 3.90 -13.22 -6.38
C PRO A 52 4.19 -12.27 -7.54
N VAL A 53 4.27 -10.96 -7.29
CA VAL A 53 4.63 -9.99 -8.33
C VAL A 53 6.09 -10.17 -8.71
N LEU A 54 6.97 -10.29 -7.71
CA LEU A 54 8.41 -10.45 -7.92
C LEU A 54 8.74 -11.76 -8.66
N ALA A 55 8.07 -12.86 -8.30
CA ALA A 55 8.24 -14.17 -8.93
C ALA A 55 7.78 -14.21 -10.40
N LYS A 56 6.90 -13.30 -10.83
CA LYS A 56 6.39 -13.22 -12.22
C LYS A 56 7.28 -12.36 -13.14
N ILE A 57 8.33 -11.74 -12.62
CA ILE A 57 9.21 -10.87 -13.42
C ILE A 57 10.05 -11.74 -14.37
N ARG A 58 9.93 -11.46 -15.67
CA ARG A 58 10.77 -12.07 -16.72
C ARG A 58 12.02 -11.22 -16.93
N TYR A 59 13.13 -11.63 -16.32
CA TYR A 59 14.39 -10.88 -16.31
C TYR A 59 14.98 -10.67 -17.72
N ASP A 60 14.65 -11.54 -18.69
CA ASP A 60 15.15 -11.47 -20.07
C ASP A 60 14.71 -10.20 -20.84
N ARG A 61 13.65 -9.53 -20.38
CA ARG A 61 13.12 -8.30 -21.00
C ARG A 61 13.63 -7.02 -20.34
N LEU A 62 14.32 -7.10 -19.20
CA LEU A 62 14.78 -5.93 -18.45
C LEU A 62 15.70 -5.02 -19.27
N GLY A 63 16.61 -5.60 -20.08
CA GLY A 63 17.51 -4.81 -20.92
C GLY A 63 16.79 -3.93 -21.95
N THR A 64 15.64 -4.37 -22.47
CA THR A 64 14.87 -3.61 -23.46
C THR A 64 14.09 -2.44 -22.86
N VAL A 65 13.58 -2.56 -21.62
CA VAL A 65 12.87 -1.45 -20.95
C VAL A 65 13.83 -0.39 -20.42
N THR A 66 15.05 -0.73 -19.99
CA THR A 66 16.06 0.26 -19.57
C THR A 66 16.58 1.12 -20.72
N GLY A 67 16.49 0.61 -21.96
CA GLY A 67 16.81 1.37 -23.17
C GLY A 67 15.80 2.46 -23.50
N ASP A 68 14.52 2.28 -23.11
CA ASP A 68 13.43 3.19 -23.43
C ASP A 68 13.29 4.31 -22.38
N ARG A 69 14.37 5.10 -22.24
CA ARG A 69 14.49 6.20 -21.26
C ARG A 69 13.35 7.22 -21.38
N ARG A 70 12.78 7.37 -22.58
CA ARG A 70 11.70 8.32 -22.86
C ARG A 70 10.40 7.96 -22.12
N LEU A 71 10.16 6.69 -21.83
CA LEU A 71 9.00 6.23 -21.05
C LEU A 71 9.34 6.02 -19.57
N LEU A 72 10.57 5.59 -19.26
CA LEU A 72 11.02 5.41 -17.88
C LEU A 72 11.08 6.71 -17.09
N LEU A 73 11.65 7.78 -17.66
CA LEU A 73 11.79 9.07 -16.98
C LEU A 73 10.44 9.65 -16.56
N PRO A 74 9.43 9.78 -17.45
CA PRO A 74 8.11 10.24 -17.06
C PRO A 74 7.44 9.33 -16.03
N SER A 75 7.54 8.00 -16.18
CA SER A 75 6.94 7.07 -15.21
C SER A 75 7.55 7.24 -13.83
N LEU A 76 8.86 7.44 -13.74
CA LEU A 76 9.56 7.63 -12.48
C LEU A 76 9.17 8.97 -11.85
N VAL A 77 9.20 10.06 -12.63
CA VAL A 77 8.77 11.39 -12.14
C VAL A 77 7.31 11.37 -11.70
N LEU A 78 6.43 10.73 -12.46
CA LEU A 78 5.00 10.64 -12.12
C LEU A 78 4.78 9.84 -10.82
N ASN A 79 5.44 8.70 -10.68
CA ASN A 79 5.26 7.83 -9.52
C ASN A 79 5.97 8.35 -8.26
N TRP A 80 7.19 8.88 -8.40
CA TRP A 80 8.02 9.30 -7.27
C TRP A 80 7.91 10.77 -6.90
N VAL A 81 7.54 11.66 -7.83
CA VAL A 81 7.41 13.10 -7.53
C VAL A 81 5.94 13.49 -7.47
N LEU A 82 5.19 13.26 -8.56
CA LEU A 82 3.78 13.68 -8.60
C LEU A 82 2.91 12.87 -7.64
N GLY A 83 3.15 11.57 -7.49
CA GLY A 83 2.44 10.73 -6.53
C GLY A 83 2.51 11.29 -5.11
N PRO A 84 3.72 11.44 -4.52
CA PRO A 84 3.89 12.02 -3.20
C PRO A 84 3.43 13.47 -3.09
N ALA A 85 3.68 14.30 -4.11
CA ALA A 85 3.24 15.70 -4.10
C ALA A 85 1.71 15.81 -4.07
N LEU A 86 1.00 14.96 -4.82
CA LEU A 86 -0.46 14.88 -4.79
C LEU A 86 -0.96 14.37 -3.44
N MET A 87 -0.36 13.31 -2.89
CA MET A 87 -0.70 12.80 -1.56
C MET A 87 -0.53 13.88 -0.49
N PHE A 88 0.56 14.64 -0.56
CA PHE A 88 0.82 15.77 0.33
C PHE A 88 -0.20 16.89 0.16
N ALA A 89 -0.49 17.31 -1.07
CA ALA A 89 -1.49 18.36 -1.32
C ALA A 89 -2.88 17.95 -0.82
N LEU A 90 -3.28 16.69 -1.02
CA LEU A 90 -4.54 16.17 -0.48
C LEU A 90 -4.52 16.14 1.06
N ALA A 91 -3.42 15.68 1.67
CA ALA A 91 -3.28 15.70 3.12
C ALA A 91 -3.36 17.12 3.69
N TRP A 92 -2.69 18.08 3.07
CA TRP A 92 -2.72 19.50 3.45
C TRP A 92 -4.13 20.09 3.44
N ILE A 93 -4.93 19.76 2.43
CA ILE A 93 -6.29 20.30 2.26
C ILE A 93 -7.29 19.61 3.19
N PHE A 94 -7.25 18.28 3.29
CA PHE A 94 -8.28 17.48 3.95
C PHE A 94 -7.96 17.06 5.38
N LEU A 95 -6.69 17.15 5.82
CA LEU A 95 -6.27 16.85 7.20
C LEU A 95 -5.74 18.12 7.89
N PRO A 96 -6.57 19.18 8.04
CA PRO A 96 -6.14 20.41 8.69
C PRO A 96 -5.75 20.18 10.16
N ASP A 97 -6.31 19.17 10.82
CA ASP A 97 -6.16 18.98 12.26
C ASP A 97 -4.81 18.37 12.68
N LEU A 98 -3.96 17.98 11.72
CA LEU A 98 -2.64 17.40 11.97
C LEU A 98 -1.55 18.40 11.57
N PRO A 99 -1.02 19.21 12.52
CA PRO A 99 -0.08 20.29 12.22
C PRO A 99 1.27 19.81 11.67
N GLU A 100 1.57 18.52 11.78
CA GLU A 100 2.75 17.85 11.22
C GLU A 100 2.77 17.77 9.69
N PHE A 101 1.62 17.96 9.03
CA PHE A 101 1.50 18.00 7.56
C PHE A 101 1.45 19.43 7.01
N ARG A 102 1.67 20.46 7.86
CA ARG A 102 1.74 21.88 7.49
C ARG A 102 3.17 22.44 7.57
#